data_AF-A0A933ZJG3-F1
#
_entry.id   AF-A0A933ZJG3-F1
#
_cell.length_a   1.000
_cell.length_b   1.000
_cell.length_c   1.000
_cell.angle_alpha   90.00
_cell.angle_beta   90.00
_cell.angle_gamma   90.00
#
_symmetry.space_group_name_H-M   'P 1'
#
loop_
_entity.id
_entity.type
_entity.pdbx_description
1 polymer ?
#
loop_
_entity_poly.entity_id
_entity_poly.type
_entity_poly.pdbx_seq_one_letter_code
_entity_poly.pdbx_strand_id
1 'polypeptide(L)'
;MAQQIVEKAPATSKTSQYGFIAFALGLGLFIWWVRSDPNPPPTRPAPEMVKGAVIDAPITLVTSDRNDLACVLPNKDVEGGYHCEFVGVDKPWAESASENVDRKKLLAPYKTIDDALILIPGLFEEPAVAERYQDEIPNPKNKDKLARFTAQCKVKLTTEVENVMVRWNPKGQWQGPHKVFIGIASNCQVSEP
;
A
#
# COMPACT_ATOMS: atom_id res chain seq x y z
N MET A 1 -47.37 59.52 22.66
CA MET A 1 -45.98 59.02 22.61
C MET A 1 -45.99 57.53 22.95
N ALA A 2 -45.46 56.72 22.03
CA ALA A 2 -45.09 55.29 22.06
C ALA A 2 -45.97 54.27 22.82
N GLN A 3 -46.67 53.42 22.05
CA GLN A 3 -47.20 52.12 22.49
C GLN A 3 -46.06 51.09 22.63
N GLN A 4 -46.15 50.26 23.67
CA GLN A 4 -45.31 49.09 23.88
C GLN A 4 -45.60 48.01 22.83
N ILE A 5 -44.56 47.41 22.26
CA ILE A 5 -44.63 46.10 21.63
C ILE A 5 -43.83 45.15 22.52
N VAL A 6 -44.53 44.40 23.37
CA VAL A 6 -43.98 43.23 24.05
C VAL A 6 -43.89 42.12 23.02
N GLU A 7 -42.67 41.81 22.61
CA GLU A 7 -42.36 40.69 21.72
C GLU A 7 -42.69 39.38 22.42
N LYS A 8 -43.79 38.74 21.99
CA LYS A 8 -44.25 37.45 22.50
C LYS A 8 -43.35 36.37 21.91
N ALA A 9 -42.52 35.75 22.74
CA ALA A 9 -41.70 34.60 22.35
C ALA A 9 -42.58 33.52 21.69
N PRO A 10 -42.13 32.90 20.58
CA PRO A 10 -42.93 31.90 19.89
C PRO A 10 -43.07 30.66 20.77
N ALA A 11 -44.32 30.29 21.05
CA ALA A 11 -44.66 29.07 21.77
C ALA A 11 -44.19 27.86 20.94
N THR A 12 -43.21 27.13 21.48
CA THR A 12 -42.71 25.89 20.90
C THR A 12 -43.84 24.87 20.85
N SER A 13 -44.31 24.56 19.64
CA SER A 13 -45.39 23.59 19.43
C SER A 13 -44.88 22.18 19.80
N LYS A 14 -45.66 21.46 20.62
CA LYS A 14 -45.35 20.09 21.08
C LYS A 14 -45.11 19.13 19.91
N THR A 15 -45.71 19.38 18.75
CA THR A 15 -45.57 18.58 17.53
C THR A 15 -44.14 18.62 16.98
N SER A 16 -43.43 19.74 17.15
CA SER A 16 -42.02 19.88 16.74
C SER A 16 -41.09 19.05 17.64
N GLN A 17 -41.32 19.04 18.95
CA GLN A 17 -40.52 18.25 19.90
C GLN A 17 -40.62 16.74 19.64
N TYR A 18 -41.80 16.20 19.32
CA TYR A 18 -41.95 14.77 19.02
C TYR A 18 -41.25 14.35 17.72
N GLY A 19 -41.18 15.24 16.72
CA GLY A 19 -40.45 14.99 15.48
C GLY A 19 -38.94 14.84 15.70
N PHE A 20 -38.34 15.71 16.52
CA PHE A 20 -36.91 15.62 16.85
C PHE A 20 -36.57 14.37 17.67
N ILE A 21 -37.43 13.98 18.62
CA ILE A 21 -37.21 12.77 19.43
C ILE A 21 -37.30 11.52 18.55
N ALA A 22 -38.28 11.42 17.66
CA ALA A 22 -38.41 10.30 16.75
C ALA A 22 -37.21 10.19 15.79
N PHE A 23 -36.72 11.32 15.28
CA PHE A 23 -35.55 11.36 14.41
C PHE A 23 -34.26 10.96 15.14
N ALA A 24 -34.07 11.43 16.39
CA ALA A 24 -32.93 11.08 17.22
C ALA A 24 -32.91 9.58 17.57
N LEU A 25 -34.07 8.99 17.88
CA LEU A 25 -34.20 7.55 18.13
C LEU A 25 -33.96 6.73 16.87
N GLY A 26 -34.47 7.17 15.72
CA GLY A 26 -34.22 6.54 14.42
C GLY A 26 -32.74 6.54 14.05
N LEU A 27 -32.03 7.66 14.24
CA LEU A 27 -30.59 7.77 14.03
C LEU A 27 -29.80 6.90 15.00
N GLY A 28 -30.19 6.86 16.28
CA GLY A 28 -29.55 6.01 17.29
C GLY A 28 -29.63 4.53 16.92
N LEU A 29 -30.81 4.07 16.49
CA LEU A 29 -31.01 2.69 16.03
C LEU A 29 -30.24 2.38 14.74
N PHE A 30 -30.16 3.32 13.80
CA PHE A 30 -29.39 3.14 12.57
C PHE A 30 -27.89 3.06 12.84
N ILE A 31 -27.34 3.95 13.69
CA ILE A 31 -25.93 3.91 14.08
C ILE A 31 -25.62 2.61 14.84
N TRP A 32 -26.53 2.17 15.72
CA TRP A 32 -26.38 0.89 16.41
C TRP A 32 -26.41 -0.29 15.43
N TRP A 33 -27.31 -0.31 14.45
CA TRP A 33 -27.38 -1.35 13.43
C TRP A 33 -26.11 -1.40 12.55
N VAL A 34 -25.60 -0.24 12.11
CA VAL A 34 -24.36 -0.14 11.33
C VAL A 34 -23.12 -0.53 12.15
N ARG A 35 -23.07 -0.22 13.44
CA ARG A 35 -21.95 -0.61 14.32
C ARG A 35 -22.02 -2.06 14.80
N SER A 36 -23.21 -2.66 14.82
CA SER A 36 -23.43 -4.01 15.35
C SER A 36 -23.31 -5.08 14.27
N ASP A 37 -22.62 -4.81 13.15
CA ASP A 37 -22.29 -5.84 12.17
C ASP A 37 -21.39 -6.89 12.87
N PRO A 38 -21.91 -8.10 13.16
CA PRO A 38 -21.23 -9.07 14.01
C PRO A 38 -20.09 -9.79 13.27
N ASN A 39 -19.90 -9.47 11.99
CA ASN A 39 -18.85 -10.02 11.15
C ASN A 39 -17.81 -8.93 10.88
N PRO A 40 -16.81 -8.73 11.76
CA PRO A 40 -15.65 -7.95 11.39
C PRO A 40 -15.05 -8.56 10.10
N PRO A 41 -14.54 -7.74 9.15
CA PRO A 41 -13.87 -8.26 7.98
C PRO A 41 -12.79 -9.25 8.44
N PRO A 42 -12.59 -10.39 7.73
CA PRO A 42 -11.65 -11.41 8.16
C PRO A 42 -10.28 -10.79 8.43
N THR A 43 -9.88 -10.74 9.70
CA THR A 43 -8.54 -10.29 10.06
C THR A 43 -7.59 -11.44 9.75
N ARG A 44 -6.90 -11.35 8.62
CA ARG A 44 -5.76 -12.22 8.35
C ARG A 44 -4.65 -11.82 9.31
N PRO A 45 -4.13 -12.74 10.14
CA PRO A 45 -2.97 -12.44 10.96
C PRO A 45 -1.80 -12.11 10.03
N ALA A 46 -1.07 -11.04 10.34
CA ALA A 46 0.13 -10.69 9.59
C ALA A 46 1.09 -11.91 9.57
N PRO A 47 1.72 -12.22 8.42
CA PRO A 47 2.60 -13.37 8.31
C PRO A 47 3.79 -13.23 9.25
N GLU A 48 4.20 -14.35 9.86
CA GLU A 48 5.40 -14.37 10.70
C GLU A 48 6.65 -14.22 9.81
N MET A 49 7.38 -13.12 10.02
CA MET A 49 8.52 -12.75 9.18
C MET A 49 9.79 -13.43 9.71
N VAL A 50 10.01 -14.67 9.33
CA VAL A 50 11.18 -15.47 9.76
C VAL A 50 12.07 -15.81 8.57
N LYS A 51 13.40 -15.71 8.74
CA LYS A 51 14.37 -16.14 7.74
C LYS A 51 14.11 -17.59 7.31
N GLY A 52 14.00 -17.82 6.00
CA GLY A 52 13.74 -19.13 5.40
C GLY A 52 12.26 -19.47 5.23
N ALA A 53 11.35 -18.72 5.87
CA ALA A 53 9.91 -18.94 5.72
C ALA A 53 9.44 -18.61 4.30
N VAL A 54 8.41 -19.33 3.84
CA VAL A 54 7.69 -19.00 2.61
C VAL A 54 6.32 -18.49 3.04
N ILE A 55 6.02 -17.25 2.67
CA ILE A 55 4.76 -16.59 3.01
C ILE A 55 3.91 -16.40 1.76
N ASP A 56 2.59 -16.39 1.94
CA ASP A 56 1.66 -15.88 0.94
C ASP A 56 1.65 -14.35 1.02
N ALA A 57 2.13 -13.72 -0.04
CA ALA A 57 2.23 -12.26 -0.14
C ALA A 57 1.25 -11.76 -1.21
N PRO A 58 0.01 -11.41 -0.83
CA PRO A 58 -0.85 -10.56 -1.65
C PRO A 58 -0.27 -9.14 -1.73
N ILE A 59 0.20 -8.74 -2.91
CA ILE A 59 0.81 -7.42 -3.13
C ILE A 59 -0.05 -6.64 -4.11
N THR A 60 -0.55 -5.49 -3.69
CA THR A 60 -1.29 -4.58 -4.59
C THR A 60 -0.31 -3.71 -5.36
N LEU A 61 -0.44 -3.70 -6.68
CA LEU A 61 0.47 -3.05 -7.61
C LEU A 61 -0.28 -2.21 -8.63
N VAL A 62 0.44 -1.25 -9.22
CA VAL A 62 0.14 -0.67 -10.53
C VAL A 62 1.32 -0.93 -11.47
N THR A 63 1.11 -0.98 -12.78
CA THR A 63 2.19 -1.32 -13.73
C THR A 63 3.35 -0.31 -13.70
N SER A 64 3.12 0.94 -13.27
CA SER A 64 4.18 1.94 -13.11
C SER A 64 5.14 1.66 -11.96
N ASP A 65 4.73 0.85 -10.97
CA ASP A 65 5.57 0.50 -9.82
C ASP A 65 6.89 -0.14 -10.23
N ARG A 66 6.94 -0.78 -11.40
CA ARG A 66 8.16 -1.34 -12.00
C ARG A 66 9.31 -0.34 -12.08
N ASN A 67 9.02 0.95 -12.24
CA ASN A 67 10.02 2.01 -12.40
C ASN A 67 9.87 3.14 -11.36
N ASP A 68 8.79 3.16 -10.58
CA ASP A 68 8.52 4.22 -9.62
C ASP A 68 9.06 3.93 -8.22
N LEU A 69 9.18 2.65 -7.88
CA LEU A 69 9.59 2.20 -6.56
C LEU A 69 11.12 2.09 -6.49
N ALA A 70 11.70 2.68 -5.45
CA ALA A 70 13.14 2.67 -5.24
C ALA A 70 13.46 2.41 -3.77
N CYS A 71 14.61 1.80 -3.51
CA CYS A 71 15.16 1.67 -2.16
C CYS A 71 16.59 2.19 -2.09
N VAL A 72 17.03 2.48 -0.86
CA VAL A 72 18.41 2.70 -0.47
C VAL A 72 18.81 1.58 0.45
N LEU A 73 19.91 0.91 0.13
CA LEU A 73 20.56 -0.02 1.04
C LEU A 73 22.05 0.33 1.09
N PRO A 74 22.55 0.88 2.22
CA PRO A 74 23.95 1.29 2.32
C PRO A 74 24.93 0.12 2.24
N ASN A 75 24.51 -1.06 2.68
CA ASN A 75 25.33 -2.27 2.64
C ASN A 75 25.32 -2.89 1.24
N LYS A 76 26.51 -3.14 0.69
CA LYS A 76 26.72 -3.74 -0.62
C LYS A 76 26.76 -5.28 -0.59
N ASP A 77 26.94 -5.86 0.59
CA ASP A 77 27.18 -7.30 0.76
C ASP A 77 25.88 -8.02 1.11
N VAL A 78 24.95 -8.06 0.16
CA VAL A 78 23.72 -8.83 0.28
C VAL A 78 23.87 -10.19 -0.38
N GLU A 79 23.42 -11.23 0.32
CA GLU A 79 23.38 -12.60 -0.18
C GLU A 79 22.63 -12.66 -1.54
N GLY A 80 23.20 -13.36 -2.53
CA GLY A 80 22.60 -13.46 -3.87
C GLY A 80 22.93 -12.31 -4.83
N GLY A 81 23.73 -11.32 -4.38
CA GLY A 81 24.13 -10.19 -5.23
C GLY A 81 23.00 -9.19 -5.49
N TYR A 82 21.99 -9.19 -4.63
CA TYR A 82 20.88 -8.24 -4.70
C TYR A 82 21.33 -6.85 -4.27
N HIS A 83 20.80 -5.82 -4.93
CA HIS A 83 21.11 -4.45 -4.57
C HIS A 83 19.89 -3.55 -4.78
N CYS A 84 19.81 -2.49 -4.00
CA CYS A 84 18.89 -1.40 -4.27
C CYS A 84 19.37 -0.54 -5.44
N GLU A 85 18.47 0.29 -5.98
CA GLU A 85 18.83 1.29 -6.99
C GLU A 85 19.84 2.30 -6.44
N PHE A 86 19.82 2.54 -5.12
CA PHE A 86 20.66 3.49 -4.43
C PHE A 86 21.42 2.87 -3.25
N VAL A 87 22.63 3.40 -2.99
CA VAL A 87 23.43 3.13 -1.78
C VAL A 87 23.35 4.28 -0.76
N GLY A 88 22.79 5.41 -1.18
CA GLY A 88 22.44 6.56 -0.36
C GLY A 88 21.37 7.38 -1.08
N VAL A 89 20.63 8.23 -0.37
CA VAL A 89 19.50 9.03 -0.91
C VAL A 89 19.83 9.73 -2.24
N ASP A 90 21.05 10.26 -2.36
CA ASP A 90 21.54 10.96 -3.56
C ASP A 90 22.70 10.21 -4.26
N LYS A 91 22.86 8.92 -3.98
CA LYS A 91 23.97 8.12 -4.48
C LYS A 91 23.47 6.81 -5.10
N PRO A 92 23.35 6.74 -6.45
CA PRO A 92 22.93 5.52 -7.13
C PRO A 92 23.97 4.42 -6.95
N TRP A 93 23.52 3.18 -7.08
CA TRP A 93 24.41 2.03 -7.28
C TRP A 93 25.14 2.18 -8.63
N ALA A 94 26.42 1.80 -8.71
CA ALA A 94 27.24 2.08 -9.89
C ALA A 94 26.66 1.49 -11.19
N GLU A 95 25.95 0.37 -11.09
CA GLU A 95 25.34 -0.32 -12.22
C GLU A 95 23.86 0.03 -12.44
N SER A 96 23.19 0.72 -11.50
CA SER A 96 21.77 1.06 -11.65
C SER A 96 21.50 2.16 -12.69
N ALA A 97 22.52 2.94 -13.04
CA ALA A 97 22.47 3.95 -14.10
C ALA A 97 22.72 3.38 -15.51
N SER A 98 23.01 2.08 -15.64
CA SER A 98 23.25 1.42 -16.92
C SER A 98 21.93 1.00 -17.58
N GLU A 99 21.83 1.13 -18.91
CA GLU A 99 20.69 0.60 -19.69
C GLU A 99 20.53 -0.92 -19.54
N ASN A 100 21.58 -1.63 -19.11
CA ASN A 100 21.61 -3.08 -18.96
C ASN A 100 21.46 -3.54 -17.49
N VAL A 101 20.75 -2.79 -16.65
CA VAL A 101 20.55 -3.18 -15.25
C VAL A 101 19.87 -4.56 -15.16
N ASP A 102 20.46 -5.47 -14.38
CA ASP A 102 19.89 -6.79 -14.13
C ASP A 102 18.68 -6.66 -13.19
N ARG A 103 17.48 -6.49 -13.76
CA ARG A 103 16.23 -6.28 -12.99
C ARG A 103 15.90 -7.46 -12.08
N LYS A 104 16.45 -8.66 -12.32
CA LYS A 104 16.29 -9.81 -11.43
C LYS A 104 17.12 -9.72 -10.16
N LYS A 105 18.08 -8.79 -10.10
CA LYS A 105 18.88 -8.49 -8.91
C LYS A 105 18.54 -7.16 -8.25
N LEU A 106 17.82 -6.30 -8.97
CA LEU A 106 17.39 -5.00 -8.47
C LEU A 106 16.22 -5.16 -7.48
N LEU A 107 16.48 -4.81 -6.22
CA LEU A 107 15.48 -4.78 -5.15
C LEU A 107 14.55 -3.58 -5.30
N ALA A 108 13.25 -3.84 -5.16
CA ALA A 108 12.24 -2.80 -5.01
C ALA A 108 11.41 -3.04 -3.74
N PRO A 109 10.96 -1.97 -3.06
CA PRO A 109 10.11 -2.11 -1.89
C PRO A 109 8.66 -2.40 -2.28
N TYR A 110 8.02 -3.34 -1.60
CA TYR A 110 6.61 -3.66 -1.77
C TYR A 110 5.93 -3.79 -0.41
N LYS A 111 4.63 -3.47 -0.38
CA LYS A 111 3.77 -3.71 0.77
C LYS A 111 2.75 -4.78 0.44
N THR A 112 2.59 -5.73 1.34
CA THR A 112 1.45 -6.64 1.30
C THR A 112 0.17 -5.91 1.71
N ILE A 113 -0.99 -6.51 1.44
CA ILE A 113 -2.28 -5.97 1.93
C ILE A 113 -2.37 -5.95 3.47
N ASP A 114 -1.55 -6.76 4.15
CA ASP A 114 -1.44 -6.83 5.60
C ASP A 114 -0.37 -5.84 6.14
N ASP A 115 0.02 -4.85 5.33
CA ASP A 115 1.00 -3.79 5.61
C ASP A 115 2.43 -4.28 5.92
N ALA A 116 2.78 -5.51 5.52
CA ALA A 116 4.15 -6.02 5.65
C ALA A 116 5.04 -5.45 4.54
N LEU A 117 6.14 -4.79 4.92
CA LEU A 117 7.15 -4.23 4.00
C LEU A 117 8.20 -5.29 3.67
N ILE A 118 8.40 -5.56 2.37
CA ILE A 118 9.35 -6.56 1.87
C ILE A 118 10.11 -5.98 0.69
N LEU A 119 11.41 -6.26 0.59
CA LEU A 119 12.18 -6.00 -0.62
C LEU A 119 12.15 -7.23 -1.51
N ILE A 120 11.63 -7.09 -2.73
CA ILE A 120 11.54 -8.21 -3.67
C ILE A 120 12.31 -7.83 -4.93
N PRO A 121 13.28 -8.65 -5.36
CA PRO A 121 13.95 -8.43 -6.63
C PRO A 121 13.10 -8.98 -7.77
N GLY A 122 13.04 -8.25 -8.88
CA GLY A 122 12.48 -8.76 -10.14
C GLY A 122 11.01 -9.19 -10.10
N LEU A 123 10.16 -8.63 -9.22
CA LEU A 123 8.74 -9.01 -9.14
C LEU A 123 8.01 -8.87 -10.49
N PHE A 124 8.35 -7.84 -11.28
CA PHE A 124 7.81 -7.63 -12.62
C PHE A 124 8.39 -8.53 -13.71
N GLU A 125 9.39 -9.35 -13.37
CA GLU A 125 9.97 -10.35 -14.26
C GLU A 125 9.33 -11.75 -14.05
N GLU A 126 8.44 -11.89 -13.05
CA GLU A 126 7.61 -13.08 -12.86
C GLU A 126 6.57 -13.17 -14.00
N PRO A 127 6.32 -14.36 -14.60
CA PRO A 127 5.54 -14.48 -15.83
C PRO A 127 4.17 -13.80 -15.81
N ALA A 128 3.38 -14.03 -14.76
CA ALA A 128 2.03 -13.48 -14.64
C ALA A 128 2.03 -11.94 -14.47
N VAL A 129 3.02 -11.40 -13.75
CA VAL A 129 3.15 -9.95 -13.53
C VAL A 129 3.71 -9.28 -14.79
N ALA A 130 4.64 -9.94 -15.47
CA ALA A 130 5.20 -9.49 -16.74
C ALA A 130 4.13 -9.43 -17.84
N GLU A 131 3.26 -10.44 -17.95
CA GLU A 131 2.11 -10.44 -18.86
C GLU A 131 1.20 -9.23 -18.60
N ARG A 132 0.79 -9.03 -17.34
CA ARG A 132 -0.01 -7.87 -16.94
C ARG A 132 0.64 -6.52 -17.27
N TYR A 133 1.97 -6.44 -17.17
CA TYR A 133 2.74 -5.26 -17.54
C TYR A 133 2.73 -5.01 -19.06
N GLN A 134 2.81 -6.05 -19.88
CA GLN A 134 2.75 -5.92 -21.35
C GLN A 134 1.36 -5.48 -21.82
N ASP A 135 0.30 -5.91 -21.15
CA ASP A 135 -1.07 -5.50 -21.47
C ASP A 135 -1.32 -4.01 -21.21
N GLU A 136 -0.61 -3.42 -20.24
CA GLU A 136 -0.78 -2.02 -19.85
C GLU A 136 0.57 -1.36 -19.55
N ILE A 137 1.34 -1.12 -20.61
CA ILE A 137 2.64 -0.46 -20.50
C ILE A 137 2.45 0.99 -20.00
N PRO A 138 3.07 1.35 -18.85
CA PRO A 138 3.01 2.70 -18.32
C PRO A 138 3.66 3.70 -19.27
N ASN A 139 3.00 4.84 -19.46
CA ASN A 139 3.55 5.99 -20.15
C ASN A 139 3.11 7.29 -19.44
N PRO A 140 3.76 8.43 -19.72
CA PRO A 140 3.44 9.69 -19.04
C PRO A 140 1.97 10.16 -19.22
N LYS A 141 1.24 9.68 -20.24
CA LYS A 141 -0.14 10.09 -20.54
C LYS A 141 -1.19 9.26 -19.80
N ASN A 142 -0.89 8.01 -19.45
CA ASN A 142 -1.83 7.09 -18.79
C ASN A 142 -1.46 6.78 -17.34
N LYS A 143 -0.36 7.32 -16.81
CA LYS A 143 0.13 7.02 -15.46
C LYS A 143 -0.94 7.16 -14.36
N ASP A 144 -1.77 8.19 -14.42
CA ASP A 144 -2.82 8.43 -13.43
C ASP A 144 -4.09 7.58 -13.63
N LYS A 145 -4.12 6.76 -14.70
CA LYS A 145 -5.25 5.91 -15.11
C LYS A 145 -4.93 4.42 -15.04
N LEU A 146 -3.73 4.05 -14.58
CA LEU A 146 -3.31 2.66 -14.51
C LEU A 146 -4.20 1.88 -13.54
N ALA A 147 -4.71 0.75 -13.99
CA ALA A 147 -5.52 -0.10 -13.14
C ALA A 147 -4.64 -0.79 -12.07
N ARG A 148 -5.11 -0.75 -10.83
CA ARG A 148 -4.52 -1.55 -9.75
C ARG A 148 -4.79 -3.02 -10.00
N PHE A 149 -3.89 -3.88 -9.58
CA PHE A 149 -4.08 -5.34 -9.57
C PHE A 149 -3.39 -5.92 -8.34
N THR A 150 -3.75 -7.15 -7.96
CA THR A 150 -3.08 -7.86 -6.88
C THR A 150 -2.27 -9.02 -7.44
N ALA A 151 -0.97 -9.03 -7.15
CA ALA A 151 -0.10 -10.15 -7.38
C ALA A 151 -0.09 -11.03 -6.11
N GLN A 152 -0.63 -12.23 -6.22
CA GLN A 152 -0.60 -13.26 -5.19
C GLN A 152 0.64 -14.12 -5.40
N CYS A 153 1.70 -13.87 -4.61
CA CYS A 153 2.98 -14.54 -4.78
C CYS A 153 3.36 -15.36 -3.55
N LYS A 154 4.06 -16.48 -3.77
CA LYS A 154 4.82 -17.18 -2.72
C LYS A 154 6.16 -16.49 -2.57
N VAL A 155 6.41 -15.87 -1.42
CA VAL A 155 7.65 -15.13 -1.16
C VAL A 155 8.49 -15.87 -0.13
N LYS A 156 9.68 -16.32 -0.55
CA LYS A 156 10.66 -16.93 0.36
C LYS A 156 11.53 -15.85 0.99
N LEU A 157 11.44 -15.69 2.29
CA LEU A 157 12.25 -14.74 3.06
C LEU A 157 13.69 -15.27 3.18
N THR A 158 14.67 -14.45 2.81
CA THR A 158 16.08 -14.89 2.72
C THR A 158 16.94 -14.23 3.79
N THR A 159 17.02 -12.92 3.78
CA THR A 159 17.89 -12.16 4.67
C THR A 159 17.17 -10.92 5.16
N GLU A 160 17.32 -10.63 6.44
CA GLU A 160 16.83 -9.40 7.05
C GLU A 160 17.93 -8.34 6.95
N VAL A 161 17.55 -7.14 6.53
CA VAL A 161 18.46 -6.01 6.37
C VAL A 161 17.94 -4.81 7.15
N GLU A 162 18.86 -4.00 7.65
CA GLU A 162 18.57 -2.81 8.45
C GLU A 162 18.97 -1.54 7.71
N ASN A 163 18.49 -0.39 8.19
CA ASN A 163 18.79 0.93 7.62
C ASN A 163 18.34 1.11 6.18
N VAL A 164 17.27 0.41 5.78
CA VAL A 164 16.68 0.56 4.44
C VAL A 164 15.84 1.82 4.40
N MET A 165 16.08 2.67 3.40
CA MET A 165 15.14 3.74 3.05
C MET A 165 14.35 3.32 1.81
N VAL A 166 13.08 3.67 1.74
CA VAL A 166 12.20 3.34 0.62
C VAL A 166 11.56 4.60 0.05
N ARG A 167 11.28 4.59 -1.24
CA ARG A 167 10.59 5.67 -1.94
C ARG A 167 9.55 5.07 -2.88
N TRP A 168 8.31 5.53 -2.72
CA TRP A 168 7.15 5.00 -3.43
C TRP A 168 6.81 5.73 -4.74
N ASN A 169 7.52 6.82 -5.04
CA ASN A 169 7.33 7.62 -6.24
C ASN A 169 8.65 8.35 -6.55
N PRO A 170 9.09 8.48 -7.82
CA PRO A 170 10.33 9.18 -8.15
C PRO A 170 10.46 10.60 -7.59
N LYS A 171 9.34 11.31 -7.40
CA LYS A 171 9.28 12.66 -6.80
C LYS A 171 8.88 12.64 -5.31
N GLY A 172 8.66 11.46 -4.76
CA GLY A 172 8.29 11.26 -3.37
C GLY A 172 9.46 11.42 -2.41
N GLN A 173 9.14 11.56 -1.12
CA GLN A 173 10.12 11.58 -0.05
C GLN A 173 10.61 10.16 0.26
N TRP A 174 11.85 10.06 0.74
CA TRP A 174 12.38 8.83 1.32
C TRP A 174 11.76 8.58 2.69
N GLN A 175 11.42 7.32 2.96
CA GLN A 175 10.85 6.84 4.23
C GLN A 175 11.79 5.81 4.85
N GLY A 176 11.88 5.80 6.18
CA GLY A 176 12.76 4.91 6.94
C GLY A 176 13.53 5.65 8.03
N PRO A 177 14.59 5.04 8.59
CA PRO A 177 15.10 3.71 8.25
C PRO A 177 14.14 2.58 8.65
N HIS A 178 14.11 1.53 7.85
CA HIS A 178 13.33 0.32 8.10
C HIS A 178 14.26 -0.89 8.31
N LYS A 179 13.77 -1.84 9.10
CA LYS A 179 14.26 -3.21 9.17
C LYS A 179 13.30 -4.09 8.37
N VAL A 180 13.80 -4.72 7.31
CA VAL A 180 12.96 -5.38 6.30
C VAL A 180 13.59 -6.68 5.85
N PHE A 181 12.76 -7.63 5.44
CA PHE A 181 13.24 -8.83 4.78
C PHE A 181 13.39 -8.64 3.28
N ILE A 182 14.41 -9.27 2.72
CA ILE A 182 14.51 -9.57 1.31
C ILE A 182 13.79 -10.88 1.05
N GLY A 183 12.84 -10.84 0.13
CA GLY A 183 12.01 -11.98 -0.26
C GLY A 183 12.15 -12.30 -1.74
N ILE A 184 12.29 -13.58 -2.08
CA ILE A 184 12.27 -14.02 -3.48
C ILE A 184 10.86 -14.48 -3.82
N ALA A 185 10.24 -13.77 -4.77
CA ALA A 185 8.91 -14.13 -5.26
C ALA A 185 8.99 -15.34 -6.19
N SER A 186 7.92 -16.13 -6.17
CA SER A 186 7.71 -17.28 -7.05
C SER A 186 6.22 -17.60 -7.11
N ASN A 187 5.81 -18.34 -8.14
CA ASN A 187 4.44 -18.83 -8.31
C ASN A 187 3.39 -17.69 -8.20
N CYS A 188 3.70 -16.53 -8.78
CA CYS A 188 2.79 -15.39 -8.77
C CYS A 188 1.56 -15.62 -9.64
N GLN A 189 0.40 -15.21 -9.14
CA GLN A 189 -0.86 -15.12 -9.89
C GLN A 189 -1.38 -13.69 -9.82
N VAL A 190 -1.92 -13.18 -10.92
CA VAL A 190 -2.50 -11.83 -10.96
C VAL A 190 -4.02 -11.96 -10.88
N SER A 191 -4.62 -11.17 -9.99
CA SER A 191 -6.07 -10.98 -9.93
C SER A 191 -6.39 -9.49 -10.10
N GLU A 192 -7.50 -9.22 -10.78
CA GLU A 192 -8.11 -7.89 -10.76
C GLU A 192 -8.60 -7.56 -9.33
N PRO A 193 -8.62 -6.28 -8.95
CA PRO A 193 -8.99 -5.83 -7.60
C PRO A 193 -10.48 -5.99 -7.31
#